data_AF-Q5FMC5-F1
#
_entry.id   AF-Q5FMC5-F1
#
_cell.length_a   1.000
_cell.length_b   1.000
_cell.length_c   1.000
_cell.angle_alpha   90.00
_cell.angle_beta   90.00
_cell.angle_gamma   90.00
#
_symmetry.space_group_name_H-M   'P 1'
#
loop_
_entity.id
_entity.type
_entity.pdbx_description
1 polymer ?
#
loop_
_entity_poly.entity_id
_entity_poly.type
_entity_poly.pdbx_seq_one_letter_code
_entity_poly.pdbx_strand_id
1 'polypeptide(L)' 'MYLELGVGMNTPVIIKYPFWKWTLDNSDAKFVTIDANQIMYPDQIKTRTLAIKGDIDLVLGNLQKLDC' A
#
# COMPACT_ATOMS: atom_id res chain seq x y z
N MET A 1 10.48 1.78 1.40
CA MET A 1 9.06 1.95 1.07
C MET A 1 8.50 0.57 0.72
N TYR A 2 7.28 0.28 1.14
CA TYR A 2 6.57 -0.97 0.82
C TYR A 2 5.33 -0.64 -0.01
N LEU A 3 5.26 -1.13 -1.25
CA LEU A 3 4.17 -0.88 -2.20
C LEU A 3 3.32 -2.16 -2.37
N GLU A 4 2.08 -2.10 -1.94
CA GLU A 4 1.07 -3.15 -2.06
C GLU A 4 0.11 -2.84 -3.21
N LEU A 5 -0.10 -3.78 -4.13
CA LEU A 5 -0.97 -3.62 -5.30
C LEU A 5 -2.02 -4.73 -5.32
N GLY A 6 -3.30 -4.39 -5.07
CA GLY A 6 -4.43 -5.32 -5.18
C GLY A 6 -4.41 -6.49 -4.20
N VAL A 7 -3.82 -6.33 -3.01
CA VAL A 7 -3.72 -7.41 -2.03
C VAL A 7 -4.91 -7.36 -1.07
N GLY A 8 -5.81 -8.32 -1.25
CA GLY A 8 -6.96 -8.54 -0.36
C GLY A 8 -6.64 -9.37 0.88
N MET A 9 -7.69 -9.94 1.49
CA MET A 9 -7.63 -10.67 2.76
C MET A 9 -7.68 -12.20 2.62
N ASN A 10 -7.50 -12.75 1.40
CA ASN A 10 -7.51 -14.20 1.19
C ASN A 10 -6.31 -14.89 1.86
N THR A 11 -5.11 -14.34 1.69
CA THR A 11 -3.85 -14.86 2.25
C THR A 11 -2.94 -13.72 2.74
N PRO A 12 -3.42 -12.91 3.70
CA PRO A 12 -2.75 -11.67 4.08
C PRO A 12 -1.37 -11.88 4.73
N VAL A 13 -1.08 -13.10 5.20
CA VAL A 13 0.20 -13.50 5.79
C VAL A 13 1.37 -13.45 4.81
N ILE A 14 1.14 -13.46 3.49
CA ILE A 14 2.20 -13.48 2.47
C ILE A 14 2.77 -12.08 2.22
N ILE A 15 1.92 -11.05 2.18
CA ILE A 15 2.33 -9.67 1.79
C ILE A 15 1.83 -8.64 2.80
N LYS A 16 0.51 -8.57 3.01
CA LYS A 16 -0.15 -7.52 3.79
C LYS A 16 0.38 -7.41 5.22
N TYR A 17 0.39 -8.52 5.97
CA TYR A 17 0.88 -8.52 7.35
C TYR A 17 2.39 -8.31 7.47
N PRO A 18 3.25 -8.95 6.65
CA PRO A 18 4.67 -8.61 6.62
C PRO A 18 4.94 -7.13 6.33
N PHE A 19 4.25 -6.53 5.37
CA PHE A 19 4.45 -5.12 5.03
C PHE A 19 4.02 -4.19 6.18
N TRP A 20 2.92 -4.50 6.85
CA TRP A 20 2.50 -3.75 8.05
C TRP A 20 3.54 -3.88 9.17
N LYS A 21 4.00 -5.11 9.43
CA LYS A 21 5.02 -5.38 10.46
C LYS A 21 6.32 -4.65 10.16
N TRP A 22 6.83 -4.73 8.93
CA TRP A 22 8.07 -4.08 8.56
C TRP A 22 7.95 -2.56 8.50
N THR A 23 6.76 -2.03 8.21
CA THR A 23 6.49 -0.60 8.35
C THR A 23 6.51 -0.20 9.83
N LEU A 24 5.91 -0.99 10.71
CA LEU A 24 5.95 -0.75 12.15
C LEU A 24 7.39 -0.81 12.70
N ASP A 25 8.16 -1.82 12.31
CA ASP A 25 9.50 -2.11 12.82
C ASP A 25 10.57 -1.12 12.31
N ASN A 26 10.34 -0.43 11.18
CA ASN A 26 11.25 0.57 10.63
C ASN A 26 10.55 1.93 10.56
N SER A 27 10.94 2.89 11.41
CA SER A 27 10.34 4.24 11.47
C SER A 27 10.44 5.03 10.17
N ASP A 28 11.48 4.80 9.37
CA ASP A 28 11.73 5.49 8.10
C ASP A 28 10.92 4.88 6.94
N ALA A 29 10.34 3.70 7.14
CA ALA A 29 9.50 3.07 6.14
C ALA A 29 8.16 3.81 5.97
N LYS A 30 7.72 3.87 4.71
CA LYS A 30 6.38 4.26 4.28
C LYS A 30 5.69 3.04 3.67
N PHE A 31 4.40 2.90 3.96
CA PHE A 31 3.52 1.91 3.35
C PHE A 31 2.65 2.60 2.30
N VAL A 32 2.56 2.04 1.11
CA VAL A 32 1.68 2.53 0.04
C VAL A 32 0.83 1.34 -0.40
N THR A 33 -0.48 1.54 -0.52
CA THR A 33 -1.39 0.50 -0.99
C THR A 33 -2.34 1.06 -2.05
N ILE A 34 -2.48 0.32 -3.16
CA ILE A 34 -3.41 0.62 -4.25
C ILE A 34 -4.36 -0.55 -4.38
N ASP A 35 -5.65 -0.32 -4.17
CA ASP A 35 -6.68 -1.35 -4.31
C ASP A 35 -8.00 -0.72 -4.79
N ALA A 36 -8.70 -1.38 -5.73
CA ALA A 36 -9.98 -0.88 -6.24
C ALA A 36 -11.14 -1.09 -5.23
N ASN A 37 -10.97 -2.03 -4.29
CA ASN A 37 -11.99 -2.49 -3.37
C ASN A 37 -11.80 -1.88 -1.96
N GLN A 38 -11.53 -2.73 -0.96
CA GLN A 38 -11.38 -2.34 0.43
C GLN A 38 -9.90 -2.25 0.79
N ILE A 39 -9.51 -1.10 1.32
CA ILE A 39 -8.17 -0.89 1.87
C ILE A 39 -8.24 -1.03 3.39
N MET A 40 -7.35 -1.86 3.94
CA MET A 40 -7.18 -2.06 5.38
C MET A 40 -5.70 -1.90 5.72
N TYR A 41 -5.43 -1.27 6.85
CA TYR A 41 -4.12 -1.18 7.49
C TYR A 41 -4.28 -0.79 8.97
N PRO A 42 -3.32 -1.13 9.84
CA PRO A 42 -3.38 -0.82 11.27
C PRO A 42 -3.15 0.67 11.56
N ASP A 43 -3.80 1.20 12.60
CA ASP A 43 -3.68 2.61 13.01
C ASP A 43 -2.23 3.00 13.35
N GLN A 44 -1.43 2.06 13.85
CA GLN A 44 -0.03 2.30 14.23
C GLN A 44 0.86 2.78 13.08
N ILE A 45 0.48 2.50 11.82
CA ILE A 45 1.24 2.95 10.64
C ILE A 45 0.54 4.06 9.86
N LYS A 46 -0.63 4.53 10.30
CA LYS A 46 -1.49 5.46 9.57
C LYS A 46 -0.77 6.73 9.08
N THR A 47 0.06 7.35 9.91
CA THR A 47 0.83 8.57 9.55
C THR A 47 1.94 8.32 8.52
N ARG A 48 2.22 7.05 8.22
CA ARG A 48 3.24 6.60 7.27
C ARG A 48 2.63 5.79 6.13
N THR A 49 1.30 5.80 6.01
CA THR A 49 0.55 5.10 4.98
C THR A 49 -0.01 6.07 3.95
N LEU A 50 0.19 5.77 2.67
CA LEU A 50 -0.57 6.33 1.56
C LEU A 50 -1.51 5.25 1.01
N ALA A 51 -2.82 5.45 1.20
CA ALA A 51 -3.85 4.54 0.72
C ALA A 51 -4.56 5.14 -0.49
N ILE A 52 -4.47 4.49 -1.64
CA ILE A 52 -5.04 4.95 -2.90
C ILE A 52 -6.12 3.96 -3.32
N LYS A 53 -7.38 4.39 -3.27
CA LYS A 53 -8.49 3.60 -3.81
C LYS A 53 -8.62 3.86 -5.31
N GLY A 54 -8.40 2.86 -6.13
CA GLY A 54 -8.51 3.03 -7.58
C GLY A 54 -8.06 1.82 -8.39
N ASP A 55 -8.31 1.89 -9.69
CA ASP A 55 -7.76 0.95 -10.66
C ASP A 55 -6.23 1.11 -10.74
N ILE A 56 -5.52 -0.01 -10.68
CA ILE A 56 -4.06 0.00 -10.59
C ILE A 56 -3.43 0.55 -11.88
N ASP A 57 -3.97 0.20 -13.04
CA ASP A 57 -3.46 0.67 -14.34
C ASP A 57 -3.62 2.18 -14.47
N LEU A 58 -4.79 2.72 -14.11
CA LEU A 58 -5.03 4.16 -14.14
C LEU A 58 -4.11 4.93 -13.18
N VAL A 59 -3.92 4.44 -11.95
CA VAL A 59 -3.07 5.12 -10.95
C VAL A 59 -1.62 5.14 -11.41
N LEU A 60 -1.08 3.99 -11.85
CA LEU A 60 0.31 3.90 -12.31
C LEU A 60 0.53 4.64 -13.62
N GLY A 61 -0.42 4.58 -14.55
CA GLY A 61 -0.38 5.31 -15.81
C GLY A 61 -0.38 6.83 -15.61
N ASN A 62 -1.09 7.34 -14.61
CA ASN A 62 -1.03 8.76 -14.25
C ASN A 62 0.31 9.14 -13.62
N LEU A 63 0.93 8.26 -12.83
CA LEU A 63 2.26 8.50 -12.26
C LEU A 63 3.34 8.61 -13.33
N GLN A 64 3.35 7.71 -14.33
CA GLN A 64 4.34 7.75 -15.41
C GLN A 64 4.25 9.04 -16.25
N LYS A 65 3.05 9.59 -16.41
CA LYS A 65 2.84 10.86 -17.15
C LYS A 65 3.35 12.09 -16.42
N LEU A 66 3.64 12.00 -15.11
CA LEU A 66 4.22 13.11 -14.35
C LEU A 66 5.71 13.31 -14.66
N ASP A 67 6.39 12.29 -15.18
CA ASP A 67 7.81 12.33 -15.56
C ASP A 67 8.02 12.79 -17.03
N CYS A 68 6.96 13.26 -17.68
CA CYS A 68 6.94 13.82 -19.03
C CYS A 68 6.81 15.36 -18.97
#